data_AF-A0A518CTX3-F1
#
_entry.id   AF-A0A518CTX3-F1
#
_cell.length_a   1.000
_cell.length_b   1.000
_cell.length_c   1.000
_cell.angle_alpha   90.00
_cell.angle_beta   90.00
_cell.angle_gamma   90.00
#
_symmetry.space_group_name_H-M   'P 1'
#
loop_
_entity.id
_entity.type
_entity.pdbx_description
1 polymer ?
#
loop_
_entity_poly.entity_id
_entity_poly.type
_entity_poly.pdbx_seq_one_letter_code
_entity_poly.pdbx_strand_id
1 'polypeptide(L)'
;MIVFNFQVSRKGIARKSYNRSFREEFKNTLLYAVQYWHEKILPRHFYVSAHGKYRHQRRDAEWVQNKRKKGRGQGKFIDLLFKGTARRWLTHNPQYSATSRLGKVKMEAPPYFVKPNEKNPGSQPDKVAELKLITRDERQEMAKRIHKHLIRQIKQAEKKR
;
A
#
# COMPACT_ATOMS: atom_id res chain seq x y z
N MET A 1 12.37 4.96 7.09
CA MET A 1 11.50 5.36 5.95
C MET A 1 11.13 4.13 5.16
N ILE A 2 9.86 3.95 4.79
CA ILE A 2 9.40 2.86 3.91
C ILE A 2 9.01 3.45 2.55
N VAL A 3 9.37 2.75 1.48
CA VAL A 3 8.98 3.11 0.11
C VAL A 3 8.13 1.99 -0.49
N PHE A 4 6.96 2.33 -1.00
CA PHE A 4 6.09 1.41 -1.72
C PHE A 4 6.11 1.74 -3.21
N ASN A 5 6.28 0.72 -4.03
CA ASN A 5 6.41 0.81 -5.49
C ASN A 5 5.15 0.20 -6.14
N PHE A 6 4.52 0.95 -7.04
CA PHE A 6 3.34 0.54 -7.80
C PHE A 6 3.66 0.50 -9.29
N GLN A 7 3.56 -0.69 -9.88
CA GLN A 7 3.72 -0.91 -11.31
C GLN A 7 2.38 -1.33 -11.91
N VAL A 8 2.01 -0.71 -13.03
CA VAL A 8 0.83 -1.08 -13.81
C VAL A 8 1.30 -1.73 -15.10
N SER A 9 0.80 -2.94 -15.38
CA SER A 9 1.08 -3.60 -16.64
C SER A 9 0.45 -2.81 -17.80
N ARG A 10 1.23 -2.60 -18.85
CA ARG A 10 0.80 -1.90 -20.07
C ARG A 10 0.27 -2.86 -21.14
N LYS A 11 0.06 -4.14 -20.80
CA LYS A 11 -0.46 -5.14 -21.73
C LYS A 11 -1.80 -4.65 -22.31
N GLY A 12 -1.91 -4.64 -23.65
CA GLY A 12 -3.09 -4.19 -24.37
C GLY A 12 -3.13 -2.70 -24.75
N ILE A 13 -2.15 -1.88 -24.32
CA ILE A 13 -2.06 -0.47 -24.77
C ILE A 13 -1.27 -0.44 -26.08
N ALA A 14 -1.92 -0.02 -27.17
CA ALA A 14 -1.30 0.04 -28.51
C ALA A 14 -0.02 0.89 -28.52
N ARG A 15 1.05 0.39 -29.14
CA ARG A 15 2.36 1.08 -29.19
C ARG A 15 2.29 2.46 -29.90
N LYS A 16 1.36 2.64 -30.84
CA LYS A 16 1.17 3.88 -31.61
C LYS A 16 0.75 5.10 -30.76
N SER A 17 0.20 4.91 -29.56
CA SER A 17 -0.26 6.02 -28.70
C SER A 17 0.80 6.61 -27.76
N TYR A 18 2.07 6.17 -27.84
CA TYR A 18 3.15 6.59 -26.92
C TYR A 18 3.76 7.99 -27.22
N ASN A 19 2.91 8.98 -27.48
CA ASN A 19 3.35 10.37 -27.56
C ASN A 19 3.68 10.92 -26.15
N ARG A 20 4.36 12.07 -26.08
CA ARG A 20 4.75 12.73 -24.81
C ARG A 20 3.54 13.00 -23.91
N SER A 21 2.42 13.42 -24.50
CA SER A 21 1.16 13.66 -23.80
C SER A 21 0.63 12.40 -23.09
N PHE A 22 0.62 11.24 -23.76
CA PHE A 22 0.20 9.98 -23.15
C PHE A 22 1.07 9.57 -21.96
N ARG A 23 2.38 9.85 -22.02
CA ARG A 23 3.29 9.54 -20.89
C ARG A 23 2.96 10.37 -19.65
N GLU A 24 2.60 11.64 -19.81
CA GLU A 24 2.15 12.48 -18.71
C GLU A 24 0.80 12.02 -18.16
N GLU A 25 -0.17 11.67 -19.01
CA GLU A 25 -1.47 11.16 -18.52
C GLU A 25 -1.32 9.83 -17.78
N PHE A 26 -0.43 8.96 -18.24
CA PHE A 26 -0.14 7.71 -17.56
C PHE A 26 0.58 7.94 -16.23
N LYS A 27 1.50 8.90 -16.16
CA LYS A 27 2.16 9.32 -14.92
C LYS A 27 1.14 9.87 -13.91
N ASN A 28 0.22 10.74 -14.34
CA ASN A 28 -0.87 11.26 -13.50
C ASN A 28 -1.78 10.13 -13.01
N THR A 29 -2.08 9.17 -13.87
CA THR A 29 -2.87 7.99 -13.52
C THR A 29 -2.17 7.11 -12.47
N LEU A 30 -0.85 6.90 -12.59
CA LEU A 30 -0.07 6.18 -11.59
C LEU A 30 -0.02 6.92 -10.25
N LEU A 31 0.11 8.25 -10.28
CA LEU A 31 0.06 9.07 -9.09
C LEU A 31 -1.29 8.92 -8.37
N TYR A 32 -2.39 9.00 -9.12
CA TYR A 32 -3.74 8.75 -8.63
C TYR A 32 -3.89 7.36 -8.01
N ALA A 33 -3.35 6.32 -8.66
CA ALA A 33 -3.40 4.95 -8.15
C ALA A 33 -2.72 4.81 -6.77
N VAL A 34 -1.54 5.42 -6.64
CA VAL A 34 -0.75 5.40 -5.39
C VAL A 34 -1.47 6.15 -4.28
N GLN A 35 -2.00 7.34 -4.59
CA GLN A 35 -2.80 8.14 -3.65
C GLN A 35 -4.04 7.37 -3.20
N TYR A 36 -4.78 6.78 -4.14
CA TYR A 36 -5.96 5.98 -3.84
C TYR A 36 -5.64 4.82 -2.91
N TRP A 37 -4.57 4.08 -3.18
CA TRP A 37 -4.14 3.00 -2.31
C TRP A 37 -3.82 3.54 -0.90
N HIS A 38 -3.04 4.61 -0.81
CA HIS A 38 -2.62 5.19 0.47
C HIS A 38 -3.80 5.76 1.29
N GLU A 39 -4.76 6.39 0.65
CA GLU A 39 -5.89 7.03 1.34
C GLU A 39 -7.05 6.08 1.63
N LYS A 40 -7.25 5.05 0.81
CA LYS A 40 -8.46 4.20 0.88
C LYS A 40 -8.18 2.75 1.24
N ILE A 41 -7.05 2.19 0.84
CA ILE A 41 -6.72 0.77 1.08
C ILE A 41 -5.79 0.60 2.27
N LEU A 42 -4.74 1.40 2.38
CA LEU A 42 -3.80 1.35 3.48
C LEU A 42 -4.51 1.51 4.84
N PRO A 43 -5.49 2.44 5.05
CA PRO A 43 -6.22 2.56 6.32
C PRO A 43 -6.95 1.28 6.74
N ARG A 44 -7.36 0.45 5.78
CA ARG A 44 -8.09 -0.80 6.05
C ARG A 44 -7.20 -1.85 6.72
N HIS A 45 -5.89 -1.79 6.52
CA HIS A 45 -4.91 -2.67 7.18
C HIS A 45 -4.82 -2.44 8.69
N PHE A 46 -5.35 -1.31 9.19
CA PHE A 46 -5.31 -0.96 10.60
C PHE A 46 -6.60 -1.34 11.35
N TYR A 47 -7.61 -1.89 10.66
CA TYR A 47 -8.86 -2.33 11.27
C TYR A 47 -8.72 -3.72 11.89
N VAL A 48 -9.58 -4.02 12.87
CA VAL A 48 -9.61 -5.34 13.52
C VAL A 48 -9.92 -6.45 12.51
N SER A 49 -10.81 -6.17 11.56
CA SER A 49 -11.17 -7.09 10.48
C SER A 49 -10.05 -7.35 9.46
N ALA A 50 -8.97 -6.56 9.47
CA ALA A 50 -7.82 -6.75 8.59
C ALA A 50 -7.20 -8.14 8.76
N HIS A 51 -7.21 -8.68 9.97
CA HIS A 51 -6.64 -9.99 10.27
C HIS A 51 -7.23 -11.12 9.43
N GLY A 52 -8.57 -11.19 9.35
CA GLY A 52 -9.24 -12.15 8.49
C GLY A 52 -9.10 -11.82 7.01
N LYS A 53 -9.14 -10.53 6.67
CA LYS A 53 -9.15 -10.06 5.27
C LYS A 53 -7.82 -10.26 4.54
N TYR A 54 -6.70 -9.92 5.17
CA TYR A 54 -5.38 -9.88 4.52
C TYR A 54 -4.54 -11.14 4.74
N ARG A 55 -5.07 -12.16 5.44
CA ARG A 55 -4.34 -13.42 5.72
C ARG A 55 -2.91 -13.17 6.23
N HIS A 56 -2.79 -12.39 7.30
CA HIS A 56 -1.50 -12.07 7.90
C HIS A 56 -0.70 -13.33 8.25
N GLN A 57 0.63 -13.21 8.31
CA GLN A 57 1.49 -14.35 8.58
C GLN A 57 1.16 -14.91 9.97
N ARG A 58 1.17 -16.24 10.13
CA ARG A 58 1.02 -16.85 11.46
C ARG A 58 2.19 -16.43 12.36
N ARG A 59 1.91 -16.30 13.65
CA ARG A 59 2.90 -15.95 14.68
C ARG A 59 3.24 -17.17 15.51
N ASP A 60 4.48 -17.25 15.96
CA ASP A 60 4.91 -18.30 16.88
C ASP A 60 4.17 -18.21 18.20
N ALA A 61 3.89 -19.37 18.81
CA ALA A 61 3.15 -19.45 20.07
C ALA A 61 3.84 -18.63 21.18
N GLU A 62 5.17 -18.67 21.24
CA GLU A 62 5.96 -17.88 22.19
C GLU A 62 5.75 -16.37 22.00
N TRP A 63 5.74 -15.90 20.74
CA TRP A 63 5.50 -14.49 20.43
C TRP A 63 4.11 -14.06 20.90
N VAL A 64 3.08 -14.88 20.62
CA VAL A 64 1.71 -14.62 21.05
C VAL A 64 1.62 -14.57 22.58
N GLN A 65 2.26 -15.51 23.28
CA GLN A 65 2.30 -15.52 24.75
C GLN A 65 3.01 -14.29 25.31
N ASN A 66 4.18 -13.92 24.77
CA ASN A 66 4.94 -12.75 25.19
C ASN A 66 4.15 -11.45 24.96
N LYS A 67 3.48 -11.33 23.81
CA LYS A 67 2.60 -10.21 23.51
C LYS A 67 1.39 -10.16 24.42
N ARG A 68 0.82 -11.31 24.78
CA ARG A 68 -0.27 -11.39 25.77
C ARG A 68 0.22 -10.96 27.17
N LYS A 69 1.42 -11.34 27.58
CA LYS A 69 1.98 -10.96 28.88
C LYS A 69 2.33 -9.47 28.96
N LYS A 70 2.98 -8.92 27.93
CA LYS A 70 3.56 -7.56 27.94
C LYS A 70 2.71 -6.49 27.25
N GLY A 71 1.72 -6.90 26.45
CA GLY A 71 0.87 -6.00 25.67
C GLY A 71 -0.18 -5.28 26.53
N ARG A 72 -0.65 -4.12 26.04
CA ARG A 72 -1.69 -3.31 26.68
C ARG A 72 -2.95 -3.25 25.80
N GLY A 73 -4.13 -3.20 26.44
CA GLY A 73 -5.43 -3.06 25.78
C GLY A 73 -5.72 -4.13 24.71
N GLN A 74 -6.49 -3.78 23.68
CA GLN A 74 -6.84 -4.68 22.56
C GLN A 74 -5.61 -5.19 21.78
N GLY A 75 -4.49 -4.46 21.82
CA GLY A 75 -3.24 -4.85 21.16
C GLY A 75 -2.65 -6.14 21.71
N LYS A 76 -3.01 -6.54 22.94
CA LYS A 76 -2.60 -7.78 23.60
C LYS A 76 -3.09 -9.04 22.89
N PHE A 77 -4.26 -8.99 22.26
CA PHE A 77 -4.95 -10.17 21.71
C PHE A 77 -4.97 -10.21 20.18
N ILE A 78 -4.69 -9.09 19.51
CA ILE A 78 -4.80 -8.97 18.06
C ILE A 78 -3.40 -8.80 17.45
N ASP A 79 -2.97 -9.79 16.67
CA ASP A 79 -1.59 -9.97 16.20
C ASP A 79 -1.01 -8.77 15.45
N LEU A 80 -1.84 -7.97 14.77
CA LEU A 80 -1.45 -6.75 14.07
C LEU A 80 -2.46 -5.62 14.23
N LEU A 81 -2.78 -5.29 15.48
CA LEU A 81 -3.46 -4.05 15.74
C LEU A 81 -2.48 -2.89 15.54
N PHE A 82 -2.25 -2.48 14.29
CA PHE A 82 -1.49 -1.28 13.96
C PHE A 82 -2.22 0.02 14.39
N LYS A 83 -3.03 -0.01 15.45
CA LYS A 83 -3.75 1.17 15.94
C LYS A 83 -2.79 2.19 16.54
N GLY A 84 -3.26 3.44 16.61
CA GLY A 84 -2.54 4.55 17.22
C GLY A 84 -1.35 5.01 16.38
N THR A 85 -0.15 4.89 16.95
CA THR A 85 1.08 5.49 16.42
C THR A 85 1.46 4.97 15.03
N ALA A 86 1.34 3.66 14.76
CA ALA A 86 1.64 3.11 13.43
C ALA A 86 0.78 3.71 12.33
N ARG A 87 -0.55 3.70 12.54
CA ARG A 87 -1.49 4.33 11.62
C ARG A 87 -1.14 5.79 11.43
N ARG A 88 -0.98 6.55 12.52
CA ARG A 88 -0.66 7.99 12.46
C ARG A 88 0.57 8.25 11.60
N TRP A 89 1.68 7.55 11.84
CA TRP A 89 2.93 7.75 11.12
C TRP A 89 2.82 7.39 9.63
N LEU A 90 2.17 6.27 9.31
CA LEU A 90 2.04 5.81 7.93
C LEU A 90 1.01 6.63 7.13
N THR A 91 0.01 7.21 7.78
CA THR A 91 -1.00 8.04 7.10
C THR A 91 -0.60 9.51 7.01
N HIS A 92 0.28 9.99 7.87
CA HIS A 92 0.65 11.40 7.98
C HIS A 92 1.83 11.73 7.06
N ASN A 93 1.78 12.89 6.39
CA ASN A 93 2.82 13.41 5.49
C ASN A 93 3.38 12.42 4.45
N PRO A 94 2.52 11.71 3.68
CA PRO A 94 3.00 10.87 2.59
C PRO A 94 3.62 11.72 1.47
N GLN A 95 4.75 11.28 0.93
CA GLN A 95 5.33 11.87 -0.28
C GLN A 95 5.02 10.98 -1.48
N TYR A 96 4.19 11.49 -2.38
CA TYR A 96 3.82 10.80 -3.61
C TYR A 96 4.73 11.23 -4.76
N SER A 97 5.20 10.26 -5.54
CA SER A 97 5.92 10.53 -6.78
C SER A 97 5.55 9.50 -7.84
N ALA A 98 5.56 9.91 -9.10
CA ALA A 98 5.30 9.00 -10.20
C ALA A 98 6.18 9.34 -11.39
N THR A 99 6.57 8.28 -12.09
CA THR A 99 7.14 8.32 -13.43
C THR A 99 6.12 7.71 -14.39
N SER A 100 6.39 7.75 -15.70
CA SER A 100 5.53 7.05 -16.66
C SER A 100 5.48 5.53 -16.44
N ARG A 101 6.41 4.93 -15.68
CA ARG A 101 6.51 3.48 -15.48
C ARG A 101 6.15 3.01 -14.09
N LEU A 102 6.33 3.88 -13.09
CA LEU A 102 6.30 3.50 -11.68
C LEU A 102 5.73 4.64 -10.84
N GLY A 103 4.74 4.32 -10.01
CA GLY A 103 4.27 5.16 -8.91
C GLY A 103 5.00 4.77 -7.62
N LYS A 104 5.28 5.75 -6.76
CA LYS A 104 5.92 5.54 -5.46
C LYS A 104 5.24 6.38 -4.38
N VAL A 105 5.13 5.80 -3.19
CA VAL A 105 4.82 6.55 -1.97
C VAL A 105 5.91 6.31 -0.94
N LYS A 106 6.47 7.40 -0.41
CA LYS A 106 7.39 7.37 0.73
C LYS A 106 6.62 7.76 1.97
N MET A 107 6.81 6.97 3.03
CA MET A 107 6.16 7.18 4.32
C MET A 107 7.17 7.04 5.46
N GLU A 108 6.91 7.80 6.52
CA GLU A 108 7.57 7.59 7.78
C GLU A 108 6.96 6.37 8.47
N ALA A 109 7.83 5.52 9.00
CA ALA A 109 7.42 4.32 9.71
C ALA A 109 8.02 4.36 11.12
N PRO A 110 7.27 3.93 12.14
CA PRO A 110 7.80 3.84 13.49
C PRO A 110 9.07 2.98 13.55
N PRO A 111 9.98 3.22 14.51
CA PRO A 111 11.25 2.49 14.61
C PRO A 111 11.12 0.96 14.63
N TYR A 112 10.03 0.45 15.20
CA TYR A 112 9.74 -0.98 15.28
C TYR A 112 9.28 -1.63 13.96
N PHE A 113 9.15 -0.89 12.86
CA PHE A 113 8.92 -1.43 11.52
C PHE A 113 10.20 -1.82 10.79
N VAL A 114 11.34 -1.21 11.15
CA VAL A 114 12.57 -1.27 10.36
C VAL A 114 13.52 -2.38 10.83
N LYS A 115 13.32 -2.90 12.05
CA LYS A 115 14.19 -3.93 12.63
C LYS A 115 13.47 -5.27 12.68
N PRO A 116 13.65 -6.19 11.71
CA PRO A 116 13.60 -7.60 12.02
C PRO A 116 14.60 -7.83 13.16
N ASN A 117 14.24 -8.64 14.15
CA ASN A 117 15.14 -8.90 15.27
C ASN A 117 16.38 -9.61 14.70
N GLU A 118 17.51 -8.91 14.54
CA GLU A 118 18.75 -9.46 13.93
C GLU A 118 19.18 -10.75 14.60
N LYS A 119 18.89 -10.88 15.90
CA LYS A 119 19.19 -12.07 16.70
C LYS A 119 18.34 -13.29 16.34
N ASN A 120 17.10 -13.10 15.88
CA ASN A 120 16.15 -14.17 15.54
C ASN A 120 15.36 -13.81 14.27
N PRO A 121 15.92 -14.06 13.07
CA PRO A 121 15.31 -13.66 11.78
C PRO A 121 13.92 -14.25 11.50
N GLY A 122 13.45 -15.25 12.25
CA GLY A 122 12.09 -15.81 12.15
C GLY A 122 11.09 -15.33 13.21
N SER A 123 11.55 -14.67 14.28
CA SER A 123 10.71 -14.39 15.46
C SER A 123 9.79 -13.17 15.28
N GLN A 124 10.09 -12.30 14.31
CA GLN A 124 9.23 -11.17 13.99
C GLN A 124 8.72 -11.22 12.55
N PRO A 125 7.43 -10.92 12.37
CA PRO A 125 6.82 -10.89 11.06
C PRO A 125 7.29 -9.70 10.23
N ASP A 126 7.31 -9.87 8.91
CA ASP A 126 7.55 -8.75 8.00
C ASP A 126 6.30 -7.86 7.93
N LYS A 127 6.24 -6.89 8.84
CA LYS A 127 5.17 -5.88 8.90
C LYS A 127 5.06 -5.08 7.60
N VAL A 128 6.16 -4.90 6.89
CA VAL A 128 6.18 -4.15 5.62
C VAL A 128 5.53 -4.98 4.52
N ALA A 129 5.85 -6.28 4.45
CA ALA A 129 5.19 -7.19 3.53
C ALA A 129 3.68 -7.29 3.80
N GLU A 130 3.27 -7.33 5.07
CA GLU A 130 1.85 -7.39 5.43
C GLU A 130 1.06 -6.14 5.04
N LEU A 131 1.67 -4.95 5.11
CA LEU A 131 1.05 -3.71 4.62
C LEU A 131 0.98 -3.62 3.09
N LYS A 132 1.79 -4.41 2.36
CA LYS A 132 1.76 -4.48 0.89
C LYS A 132 0.65 -5.37 0.36
N LEU A 133 -0.02 -6.14 1.21
CA LEU A 133 -1.03 -7.08 0.77
C LEU A 133 -2.23 -6.33 0.20
N ILE A 134 -2.69 -6.77 -0.97
CA ILE A 134 -3.89 -6.23 -1.61
C ILE A 134 -4.76 -7.42 -1.96
N THR A 135 -5.98 -7.43 -1.45
CA THR A 135 -6.96 -8.48 -1.76
C THR A 135 -7.35 -8.47 -3.24
N ARG A 136 -7.93 -9.57 -3.73
CA ARG A 136 -8.40 -9.66 -5.13
C ARG A 136 -9.42 -8.55 -5.44
N ASP A 137 -10.35 -8.32 -4.53
CA ASP A 137 -11.43 -7.34 -4.71
C ASP A 137 -10.87 -5.92 -4.75
N GLU A 138 -9.92 -5.59 -3.87
CA GLU A 138 -9.27 -4.28 -3.86
C GLU A 138 -8.42 -4.06 -5.11
N ARG A 139 -7.78 -5.11 -5.63
CA ARG A 139 -7.04 -5.03 -6.89
C ARG A 139 -7.99 -4.73 -8.06
N GLN A 140 -9.14 -5.40 -8.11
CA GLN A 140 -10.16 -5.15 -9.12
C GLN A 140 -10.76 -3.74 -8.99
N GLU A 141 -11.04 -3.31 -7.76
CA GLU A 141 -11.54 -1.96 -7.44
C GLU A 141 -10.55 -0.89 -7.92
N MET A 142 -9.27 -1.03 -7.59
CA MET A 142 -8.20 -0.15 -8.07
C MET A 142 -8.13 -0.15 -9.58
N ALA A 143 -8.10 -1.31 -10.23
CA ALA A 143 -8.00 -1.43 -11.68
C ALA A 143 -9.14 -0.69 -12.39
N LYS A 144 -10.39 -0.86 -11.92
CA LYS A 144 -11.56 -0.15 -12.46
C LYS A 144 -11.42 1.37 -12.32
N ARG A 145 -10.99 1.86 -11.16
CA ARG A 145 -10.80 3.30 -10.91
C ARG A 145 -9.68 3.90 -11.74
N ILE A 146 -8.54 3.21 -11.82
CA ILE A 146 -7.38 3.59 -12.63
C ILE A 146 -7.77 3.69 -14.10
N HIS A 147 -8.46 2.67 -14.62
CA HIS A 147 -8.93 2.66 -16.01
C HIS A 147 -9.88 3.82 -16.31
N LYS A 148 -10.87 4.06 -15.44
CA LYS A 148 -11.81 5.19 -15.57
C LYS A 148 -11.08 6.54 -15.53
N HIS A 149 -10.10 6.70 -14.65
CA HIS A 149 -9.30 7.91 -14.55
C HIS A 149 -8.47 8.14 -15.83
N LEU A 150 -7.81 7.09 -16.33
CA LEU A 150 -6.99 7.17 -17.55
C LEU A 150 -7.82 7.56 -18.78
N ILE A 151 -8.99 6.93 -19.00
CA ILE A 151 -9.88 7.29 -20.11
C ILE A 151 -10.29 8.76 -20.02
N ARG A 152 -10.62 9.25 -18.81
CA ARG A 152 -10.99 10.65 -18.60
C ARG A 152 -9.85 11.60 -18.99
N GLN A 153 -8.62 11.30 -18.58
CA GLN A 153 -7.45 12.09 -18.93
C GLN A 153 -7.20 12.11 -20.45
N ILE A 154 -7.31 10.95 -21.11
CA ILE A 154 -7.14 10.85 -22.57
C ILE A 154 -8.18 11.70 -23.30
N LYS A 155 -9.47 11.59 -22.94
CA LYS A 155 -10.53 12.40 -23.56
C LYS A 155 -10.33 13.90 -23.35
N GLN A 156 -9.85 14.30 -22.17
CA GLN A 156 -9.54 15.70 -21.88
C GLN A 156 -8.34 16.21 -22.68
N ALA A 157 -7.34 15.37 -22.91
CA ALA A 157 -6.19 15.70 -23.75
C ALA A 157 -6.55 15.78 -25.24
N GLU A 158 -7.45 14.92 -25.72
CA GLU A 158 -7.97 14.97 -27.10
C GLU A 158 -8.78 16.24 -27.36
N LYS A 159 -9.63 16.66 -26.41
CA LYS A 159 -10.43 17.90 -26.54
C LYS A 159 -9.58 19.19 -26.60
N LYS A 160 -8.35 19.16 -26.09
CA LYS A 160 -7.44 20.32 -26.07
C LYS A 160 -6.62 20.46 -27.37
N ARG A 161 -6.70 19.48 -28.27
CA ARG A 161 -6.05 19.49 -29.58
C ARG A 161 -7.03 19.95 -30.64
#